data_AF-A0A523S6J5-F1
#
_entry.id   AF-A0A523S6J5-F1
#
_cell.length_a   1.000
_cell.length_b   1.000
_cell.length_c   1.000
_cell.angle_alpha   90.00
_cell.angle_beta   90.00
_cell.angle_gamma   90.00
#
_symmetry.space_group_name_H-M   'P 1'
#
loop_
_entity.id
_entity.type
_entity.pdbx_description
1 polymer ?
#
loop_
_entity_poly.entity_id
_entity_poly.type
_entity_poly.pdbx_seq_one_letter_code
_entity_poly.pdbx_strand_id
1 'polypeptide(L)'
;MVSVNDLHAGWMVLNSLLGELRSKGVFIPDLVYADLRNSKMVIEYLRSFGSEIKQPEQCDADLQHEIEIKVQGLRETLMVWAEERDGVQFRQAWETRFDDAIHGRGEVAPEDPPVPISDLPREKDVSFFRIRLPDEIPVEIISELAEDCRVLISLDGDRHLQVSGKKECVRDAMKRLGELFYGHSEIG
;
A
#
# COMPACT_ATOMS: atom_id res chain seq x y z
N MET A 1 -11.31 10.14 10.17
CA MET A 1 -11.01 9.26 9.03
C MET A 1 -10.61 10.14 7.87
N VAL A 2 -9.32 10.10 7.57
CA VAL A 2 -8.75 10.63 6.32
C VAL A 2 -9.32 9.84 5.14
N SER A 3 -9.63 10.49 4.02
CA SER A 3 -10.12 9.76 2.83
C SER A 3 -9.01 8.86 2.26
N VAL A 4 -9.35 7.79 1.55
CA VAL A 4 -8.34 6.90 0.96
C VAL A 4 -7.43 7.64 -0.04
N ASN A 5 -7.98 8.62 -0.76
CA ASN A 5 -7.20 9.46 -1.69
C ASN A 5 -6.24 10.39 -0.94
N ASP A 6 -6.69 11.00 0.15
CA ASP A 6 -5.84 11.85 0.99
C ASP A 6 -4.76 11.01 1.70
N LEU A 7 -5.08 9.77 2.07
CA LEU A 7 -4.13 8.82 2.64
C LEU A 7 -3.07 8.42 1.62
N HIS A 8 -3.44 8.20 0.36
CA HIS A 8 -2.50 8.00 -0.74
C HIS A 8 -1.59 9.21 -0.95
N ALA A 9 -2.13 10.42 -0.89
CA ALA A 9 -1.33 11.64 -0.98
C ALA A 9 -0.33 11.74 0.19
N GLY A 10 -0.76 11.46 1.42
CA GLY A 10 0.13 11.37 2.58
C GLY A 10 1.23 10.32 2.40
N TRP A 11 0.87 9.14 1.88
CA TRP A 11 1.83 8.08 1.56
C TRP A 11 2.90 8.55 0.54
N MET A 12 2.50 9.28 -0.51
CA MET A 12 3.43 9.83 -1.51
C MET A 12 4.46 10.79 -0.88
N VAL A 13 4.02 11.61 0.08
CA VAL A 13 4.91 12.51 0.84
C VAL A 13 5.92 11.69 1.64
N LEU A 14 5.48 10.65 2.37
CA LEU A 14 6.37 9.79 3.14
C LEU A 14 7.37 9.04 2.25
N ASN A 15 6.93 8.54 1.09
CA ASN A 15 7.81 7.89 0.12
C ASN A 15 8.88 8.85 -0.42
N SER A 16 8.51 10.12 -0.63
CA SER A 16 9.46 11.16 -1.05
C SER A 16 10.46 11.48 0.06
N LEU A 17 9.99 11.61 1.31
CA LEU A 17 10.86 11.80 2.48
C LEU A 17 11.83 10.63 2.65
N LEU A 18 11.36 9.39 2.50
CA LEU A 18 12.22 8.20 2.57
C LEU A 18 13.36 8.26 1.53
N GLY A 19 13.05 8.69 0.30
CA GLY A 19 14.03 8.90 -0.76
C GLY A 19 15.08 9.98 -0.42
N GLU A 20 14.65 11.07 0.20
CA GLU A 20 15.52 12.16 0.65
C GLU A 20 16.41 11.74 1.82
N LEU A 21 15.87 11.02 2.81
CA LEU A 21 16.66 10.49 3.91
C LEU A 21 17.73 9.51 3.40
N ARG A 22 17.37 8.65 2.44
CA ARG A 22 18.30 7.74 1.77
C ARG A 22 19.40 8.50 1.02
N SER A 23 19.05 9.53 0.25
CA SER A 23 20.03 10.32 -0.51
C SER A 23 21.04 11.02 0.41
N LYS A 24 20.60 11.37 1.63
CA LYS A 24 21.42 11.96 2.69
C LYS A 24 22.17 10.94 3.54
N GLY A 25 22.11 9.65 3.22
CA GLY A 25 22.86 8.59 3.87
C GLY A 25 22.30 8.14 5.22
N VAL A 26 21.01 8.40 5.50
CA VAL A 26 20.33 7.84 6.68
C VAL A 26 20.15 6.35 6.47
N PHE A 27 20.51 5.55 7.47
CA PHE A 27 20.24 4.11 7.47
C PHE A 27 18.74 3.88 7.68
N ILE A 28 18.12 3.17 6.74
CA ILE A 28 16.70 2.84 6.76
C ILE A 28 16.59 1.32 6.83
N PRO A 29 15.99 0.75 7.89
CA PRO A 29 15.74 -0.69 7.99
C PRO A 29 14.83 -1.19 6.86
N ASP A 30 15.08 -2.42 6.40
CA ASP A 30 14.28 -3.07 5.35
C ASP A 30 12.79 -3.18 5.72
N LEU A 31 12.49 -3.33 7.00
CA LEU A 31 11.12 -3.36 7.53
C LEU A 31 10.34 -2.07 7.19
N VAL A 32 11.00 -0.91 7.20
CA VAL A 32 10.32 0.37 6.86
C VAL A 32 10.00 0.45 5.37
N TYR A 33 10.87 -0.08 4.51
CA TYR A 33 10.56 -0.22 3.08
C TYR A 33 9.40 -1.18 2.85
N ALA A 34 9.38 -2.29 3.57
CA ALA A 34 8.30 -3.27 3.52
C ALA A 34 6.97 -2.67 3.99
N ASP A 35 6.98 -1.96 5.11
CA ASP A 35 5.79 -1.31 5.66
C ASP A 35 5.24 -0.25 4.72
N LEU A 36 6.11 0.59 4.15
CA LEU A 36 5.70 1.60 3.18
C LEU A 36 5.12 0.94 1.92
N ARG A 37 5.71 -0.15 1.43
CA ARG A 37 5.20 -0.87 0.24
C ARG A 37 3.88 -1.58 0.50
N ASN A 38 3.75 -2.27 1.63
CA ASN A 38 2.51 -2.90 2.07
C ASN A 38 1.40 -1.84 2.18
N SER A 39 1.73 -0.69 2.75
CA SER A 39 0.78 0.42 2.88
C SER A 39 0.27 0.91 1.53
N LYS A 40 1.16 1.04 0.54
CA LYS A 40 0.77 1.39 -0.83
C LYS A 40 -0.23 0.40 -1.41
N MET A 41 0.03 -0.90 -1.24
CA MET A 41 -0.82 -1.96 -1.80
C MET A 41 -2.23 -1.92 -1.23
N VAL A 42 -2.36 -1.76 0.09
CA VAL A 42 -3.67 -1.66 0.77
C VAL A 42 -4.41 -0.40 0.35
N ILE A 43 -3.70 0.73 0.26
CA ILE A 43 -4.27 1.98 -0.22
C ILE A 43 -4.80 1.82 -1.65
N GLU A 44 -4.01 1.28 -2.58
CA GLU A 44 -4.43 1.06 -3.97
C GLU A 44 -5.61 0.08 -4.10
N TYR A 45 -5.66 -0.95 -3.26
CA TYR A 45 -6.84 -1.81 -3.13
C TYR A 45 -8.06 -0.97 -2.75
N LEU A 46 -8.01 -0.24 -1.64
CA LEU A 46 -9.13 0.58 -1.17
C LEU A 46 -9.56 1.64 -2.20
N ARG A 47 -8.62 2.20 -2.97
CA ARG A 47 -8.91 3.16 -4.07
C ARG A 47 -9.62 2.50 -5.25
N SER A 48 -9.18 1.31 -5.65
CA SER A 48 -9.73 0.57 -6.79
C SER A 48 -11.20 0.19 -6.56
N PHE A 49 -11.60 -0.04 -5.31
CA PHE A 49 -12.97 -0.40 -4.96
C PHE A 49 -13.84 0.79 -4.51
N GLY A 50 -13.25 1.97 -4.27
CA GLY A 50 -13.96 3.16 -3.81
C GLY A 50 -14.95 3.75 -4.82
N SER A 51 -14.76 3.49 -6.12
CA SER A 51 -15.65 3.93 -7.20
C SER A 51 -16.77 2.93 -7.55
N GLU A 52 -16.60 1.65 -7.21
CA GLU A 52 -17.54 0.57 -7.56
C GLU A 52 -18.52 0.22 -6.42
N ILE A 53 -18.17 0.54 -5.17
CA ILE A 53 -18.95 0.17 -4.00
C ILE A 53 -19.72 1.38 -3.46
N LYS A 54 -21.05 1.43 -3.70
CA LYS A 54 -21.96 2.48 -3.21
C LYS A 54 -22.11 2.54 -1.67
N GLN A 55 -21.59 1.56 -0.94
CA GLN A 55 -21.56 1.52 0.52
C GLN A 55 -20.28 0.81 0.99
N PRO A 56 -19.30 1.51 1.59
CA PRO A 56 -18.14 0.84 2.18
C PRO A 56 -18.63 -0.20 3.20
N GLU A 57 -18.23 -1.46 3.01
CA GLU A 57 -18.56 -2.51 3.97
C GLU A 57 -17.81 -2.24 5.29
N GLN A 58 -18.36 -2.69 6.42
CA GLN A 58 -17.74 -2.52 7.74
C GLN A 58 -16.26 -2.95 7.74
N CYS A 59 -15.93 -4.01 7.01
CA CYS A 59 -14.57 -4.53 6.88
C CYS A 59 -13.63 -3.61 6.07
N ASP A 60 -14.14 -2.84 5.10
CA ASP A 60 -13.33 -1.88 4.34
C ASP A 60 -12.99 -0.66 5.22
N ALA A 61 -13.89 -0.29 6.13
CA ALA A 61 -13.64 0.75 7.13
C ALA A 61 -12.60 0.31 8.18
N ASP A 62 -12.63 -0.95 8.63
CA ASP A 62 -11.62 -1.51 9.53
C ASP A 62 -10.24 -1.52 8.85
N LEU A 63 -10.17 -1.99 7.60
CA LEU A 63 -8.94 -1.99 6.83
C LEU A 63 -8.40 -0.57 6.57
N GLN A 64 -9.29 0.38 6.28
CA GLN A 64 -8.92 1.80 6.15
C GLN A 64 -8.35 2.35 7.46
N HIS A 65 -8.92 1.98 8.60
CA HIS A 65 -8.43 2.40 9.89
C HIS A 65 -7.06 1.78 10.24
N GLU A 66 -6.88 0.49 10.00
CA GLU A 66 -5.60 -0.21 10.16
C GLU A 66 -4.49 0.49 9.36
N ILE A 67 -4.80 0.87 8.11
CA ILE A 67 -3.81 1.52 7.26
C ILE A 67 -3.56 2.99 7.62
N GLU A 68 -4.57 3.71 8.13
CA GLU A 68 -4.40 5.05 8.69
C GLU A 68 -3.41 5.04 9.87
N ILE A 69 -3.54 4.06 10.78
CA ILE A 69 -2.60 3.86 11.90
C ILE A 69 -1.19 3.56 11.38
N LYS A 70 -1.07 2.66 10.40
CA LYS A 70 0.24 2.26 9.86
C LYS A 70 0.96 3.43 9.18
N VAL A 71 0.25 4.22 8.38
CA VAL A 71 0.81 5.43 7.75
C VAL A 71 1.22 6.46 8.79
N GLN A 72 0.45 6.62 9.88
CA GLN A 72 0.81 7.51 10.97
C GLN A 72 2.08 7.04 11.71
N GLY A 73 2.24 5.74 11.98
CA GLY A 73 3.46 5.19 12.58
C GLY A 73 4.70 5.38 11.68
N LEU A 74 4.53 5.22 10.36
CA LEU A 74 5.58 5.53 9.38
C LEU A 74 5.95 7.02 9.40
N ARG A 75 4.96 7.92 9.45
CA ARG A 75 5.18 9.36 9.59
C ARG A 75 6.06 9.63 10.82
N GLU A 76 5.65 9.16 12.00
CA GLU A 76 6.38 9.43 13.24
C GLU A 76 7.85 8.98 13.16
N THR A 77 8.08 7.76 12.67
CA THR A 77 9.43 7.21 12.48
C THR A 77 10.28 8.07 11.53
N LEU A 78 9.73 8.44 10.37
CA LEU A 78 10.47 9.23 9.38
C LEU A 78 10.72 10.67 9.83
N MET A 79 9.80 11.27 10.59
CA MET A 79 9.95 12.62 11.13
C MET A 79 11.05 12.69 12.19
N VAL A 80 11.21 11.65 13.01
CA VAL A 80 12.34 11.53 13.95
C VAL A 80 13.66 11.52 13.19
N TRP A 81 13.80 10.68 12.16
CA TRP A 81 15.03 10.64 11.36
C TRP A 81 15.29 11.93 10.58
N ALA A 82 14.24 12.60 10.11
CA ALA A 82 14.33 13.91 9.47
C ALA A 82 14.89 14.97 10.43
N GLU A 83 14.40 14.98 11.68
CA GLU A 83 14.89 15.90 12.72
C GLU A 83 16.33 15.58 13.14
N GLU A 84 16.65 14.30 13.35
CA GLU A 84 18.00 13.87 13.74
C GLU A 84 19.04 14.19 12.66
N ARG A 85 18.66 14.11 11.38
CA ARG A 85 19.58 14.32 10.26
C ARG A 85 19.77 15.79 9.90
N ASP A 86 18.68 16.54 9.79
CA ASP A 86 18.66 17.88 9.19
C ASP A 86 18.02 18.95 10.10
N GLY A 87 17.60 18.57 11.31
CA GLY A 87 17.06 19.46 12.31
C GLY A 87 15.56 19.74 12.19
N VAL A 88 15.07 20.47 13.19
CA VAL A 88 13.63 20.73 13.39
C VAL A 88 12.96 21.42 12.20
N GLN A 89 13.69 22.31 11.50
CA GLN A 89 13.12 23.02 10.34
C GLN A 89 12.83 22.07 9.17
N PHE A 90 13.72 21.10 8.93
CA PHE A 90 13.51 20.10 7.88
C PHE A 90 12.33 19.20 8.22
N ARG A 91 12.25 18.73 9.47
CA ARG A 91 11.09 17.98 9.98
C ARG A 91 9.78 18.78 9.78
N GLN A 92 9.73 20.03 10.25
CA GLN A 92 8.51 20.85 10.18
C GLN A 92 8.03 21.07 8.74
N ALA A 93 8.95 21.22 7.79
CA ALA A 93 8.61 21.35 6.38
C ALA A 93 7.93 20.08 5.83
N TRP A 94 8.44 18.90 6.18
CA TRP A 94 7.83 17.62 5.79
C TRP A 94 6.54 17.33 6.53
N GLU A 95 6.47 17.71 7.80
CA GLU A 95 5.27 17.59 8.63
C GLU A 95 4.13 18.43 8.06
N THR A 96 4.42 19.67 7.65
CA THR A 96 3.46 20.54 6.96
C THR A 96 3.01 19.94 5.62
N ARG A 97 3.94 19.41 4.81
CA ARG A 97 3.60 18.76 3.53
C ARG A 97 2.70 17.55 3.72
N PHE A 98 2.98 16.72 4.73
CA PHE A 98 2.17 15.55 5.03
C PHE A 98 0.78 15.97 5.50
N ASP A 99 0.69 16.92 6.44
CA ASP A 99 -0.57 17.44 6.93
C ASP A 99 -1.39 18.07 5.79
N ASP A 100 -0.77 18.82 4.88
CA ASP A 100 -1.47 19.36 3.72
C ASP A 100 -1.96 18.27 2.76
N ALA A 101 -1.19 17.19 2.57
CA ALA A 101 -1.60 16.06 1.74
C ALA A 101 -2.82 15.32 2.31
N ILE A 102 -2.82 15.02 3.62
CA ILE A 102 -3.94 14.29 4.27
C ILE A 102 -5.20 15.14 4.47
N HIS A 103 -5.11 16.47 4.32
CA HIS A 103 -6.25 17.39 4.36
C HIS A 103 -6.68 17.88 2.96
N GLY A 104 -6.14 17.29 1.88
CA GLY A 104 -6.49 17.65 0.51
C GLY A 104 -6.06 19.07 0.09
N ARG A 105 -5.08 19.66 0.78
CA ARG A 105 -4.53 21.00 0.53
C ARG A 105 -3.24 20.99 -0.30
N GLY A 106 -2.66 19.81 -0.55
CA GLY A 106 -1.44 19.63 -1.34
C GLY A 106 -1.67 19.58 -2.86
N GLU A 107 -0.61 19.82 -3.63
CA GLU A 107 -0.62 19.60 -5.08
C GLU A 107 -0.78 18.10 -5.38
N VAL A 108 -1.91 17.73 -5.99
CA VAL A 108 -2.15 16.38 -6.50
C VAL A 108 -1.18 16.15 -7.65
N ALA A 109 -0.16 15.33 -7.43
CA ALA A 109 0.69 14.86 -8.52
C ALA A 109 -0.23 14.20 -9.58
N PRO A 110 -0.04 14.50 -10.88
CA PRO A 110 -0.88 13.92 -11.93
C PRO A 110 -0.81 12.40 -11.84
N GLU A 111 -1.97 11.78 -11.72
CA GLU A 111 -2.10 10.32 -11.73
C GLU A 111 -1.52 9.77 -13.04
N ASP A 112 -0.73 8.71 -12.96
CA ASP A 112 -0.46 7.91 -14.15
C ASP A 112 -1.81 7.43 -14.69
N PRO A 113 -2.06 7.57 -16.01
CA PRO A 113 -3.34 7.21 -16.59
C PRO A 113 -3.65 5.73 -16.27
N PRO A 114 -4.88 5.41 -15.84
CA PRO A 114 -5.27 4.04 -15.57
C PRO A 114 -5.06 3.22 -16.84
N VAL A 115 -4.12 2.27 -16.80
CA VAL A 115 -3.87 1.36 -17.92
C VAL A 115 -5.13 0.51 -18.07
N PRO A 116 -5.83 0.54 -19.22
CA PRO A 116 -7.06 -0.23 -19.39
C PRO A 116 -6.73 -1.73 -19.37
N ILE A 117 -7.34 -2.47 -18.44
CA ILE A 117 -7.18 -3.93 -18.33
C ILE A 117 -8.30 -4.58 -19.15
N SER A 118 -7.94 -5.26 -20.24
CA SER A 118 -8.91 -5.83 -21.19
C SER A 118 -9.47 -7.19 -20.76
N ASP A 119 -8.84 -7.89 -19.81
CA ASP A 119 -9.04 -9.34 -19.61
C ASP A 119 -9.57 -9.74 -18.22
N LEU A 120 -10.45 -8.92 -17.63
CA LEU A 120 -11.03 -9.21 -16.32
C LEU A 120 -12.41 -9.88 -16.42
N PRO A 121 -12.70 -10.92 -15.60
CA PRO A 121 -14.04 -11.44 -15.45
C PRO A 121 -14.96 -10.35 -14.87
N ARG A 122 -15.92 -9.86 -15.67
CA ARG A 122 -16.89 -8.81 -15.30
C ARG A 122 -18.03 -9.33 -14.40
N GLU A 123 -17.77 -10.34 -13.59
CA GLU A 123 -18.76 -10.96 -12.71
C GLU A 123 -18.80 -10.24 -11.36
N LYS A 124 -20.01 -9.90 -10.90
CA LYS A 124 -20.25 -9.02 -9.73
C LYS A 124 -19.70 -9.53 -8.40
N ASP A 125 -19.31 -10.80 -8.31
CA ASP A 125 -18.81 -11.45 -7.07
C ASP A 125 -17.32 -11.83 -7.15
N VAL A 126 -16.62 -11.39 -8.20
CA VAL A 126 -15.20 -11.67 -8.41
C VAL A 126 -14.41 -10.38 -8.19
N SER A 127 -13.70 -10.31 -7.06
CA SER A 127 -12.72 -9.27 -6.77
C SER A 127 -11.38 -9.67 -7.38
N PHE A 128 -10.57 -8.69 -7.77
CA PHE A 128 -9.22 -8.93 -8.26
C PHE A 128 -8.26 -7.81 -7.86
N PHE A 129 -6.96 -8.10 -7.80
CA PHE A 129 -5.91 -7.09 -7.72
C PHE A 129 -4.66 -7.54 -8.46
N ARG A 130 -3.86 -6.56 -8.91
CA ARG A 130 -2.55 -6.80 -9.52
C ARG A 130 -1.46 -6.32 -8.58
N ILE A 131 -0.52 -7.20 -8.23
CA ILE A 131 0.65 -6.87 -7.42
C ILE A 131 1.92 -7.04 -8.26
N ARG A 132 2.86 -6.11 -8.11
CA ARG A 132 4.22 -6.25 -8.64
C ARG A 132 5.15 -6.76 -7.55
N LEU A 133 5.81 -7.90 -7.77
CA LEU A 133 6.74 -8.48 -6.80
C LEU A 133 8.18 -7.93 -6.99
N PRO A 134 8.96 -7.80 -5.89
CA PRO A 134 10.32 -7.24 -5.92
C PRO A 134 11.37 -8.19 -6.51
N ASP A 135 11.23 -9.51 -6.31
CA ASP A 135 12.18 -10.56 -6.73
C ASP A 135 11.52 -11.67 -7.58
N GLU A 136 12.28 -12.69 -8.01
CA GLU A 136 11.75 -13.88 -8.70
C GLU A 136 10.64 -14.54 -7.87
N ILE A 137 9.58 -14.94 -8.56
CA ILE A 137 8.35 -15.44 -7.94
C ILE A 137 8.53 -16.94 -7.66
N PRO A 138 8.59 -17.39 -6.39
CA PRO A 138 8.61 -18.81 -6.07
C PRO A 138 7.23 -19.40 -6.38
N VAL A 139 7.09 -19.99 -7.56
CA VAL A 139 5.81 -20.48 -8.11
C VAL A 139 5.12 -21.47 -7.18
N GLU A 140 5.90 -22.28 -6.45
CA GLU A 140 5.41 -23.24 -5.46
C GLU A 140 4.65 -22.54 -4.33
N ILE A 141 5.22 -21.47 -3.75
CA ILE A 141 4.62 -20.71 -2.64
C ILE A 141 3.35 -19.99 -3.10
N ILE A 142 3.37 -19.45 -4.33
CA ILE A 142 2.19 -18.81 -4.91
C ILE A 142 1.07 -19.80 -5.18
N SER A 143 1.40 -21.02 -5.61
CA SER A 143 0.42 -22.07 -5.88
C SER A 143 -0.25 -22.56 -4.58
N GLU A 144 0.54 -22.77 -3.52
CA GLU A 144 0.01 -23.11 -2.18
C GLU A 144 -0.90 -22.00 -1.65
N LEU A 145 -0.51 -20.72 -1.81
CA LEU A 145 -1.33 -19.59 -1.40
C LEU A 145 -2.65 -19.49 -2.18
N ALA A 146 -2.61 -19.76 -3.49
CA ALA A 146 -3.80 -19.77 -4.33
C ALA A 146 -4.81 -20.83 -3.86
N GLU A 147 -4.32 -22.03 -3.53
CA GLU A 147 -5.15 -23.12 -3.01
C GLU A 147 -5.72 -22.81 -1.61
N ASP A 148 -4.86 -22.37 -0.68
CA ASP A 148 -5.25 -22.07 0.70
C ASP A 148 -6.29 -20.95 0.79
N CYS A 149 -6.06 -19.87 0.03
CA CYS A 149 -6.96 -18.72 0.01
C CYS A 149 -8.14 -18.91 -0.94
N ARG A 150 -8.20 -20.00 -1.71
CA ARG A 150 -9.23 -20.27 -2.73
C ARG A 150 -9.36 -19.13 -3.75
N VAL A 151 -8.22 -18.63 -4.22
CA VAL A 151 -8.12 -17.58 -5.24
C VAL A 151 -7.46 -18.13 -6.48
N LEU A 152 -7.81 -17.58 -7.63
CA LEU A 152 -7.06 -17.76 -8.85
C LEU A 152 -5.90 -16.77 -8.86
N ILE A 153 -4.68 -17.27 -9.03
CA ILE A 153 -3.49 -16.43 -9.25
C ILE A 153 -2.95 -16.72 -10.65
N SER A 154 -2.75 -15.65 -11.42
CA SER A 154 -2.18 -15.71 -12.76
C SER A 154 -0.97 -14.78 -12.86
N LEU A 155 0.06 -15.22 -13.57
CA LEU A 155 1.20 -14.39 -13.90
C LEU A 155 0.80 -13.44 -15.03
N ASP A 156 0.91 -12.13 -14.79
CA ASP A 156 0.68 -11.06 -15.75
C ASP A 156 2.04 -10.42 -16.13
N GLY A 157 2.82 -11.17 -16.91
CA GLY A 157 4.21 -10.87 -17.26
C GLY A 157 5.23 -11.30 -16.19
N ASP A 158 6.47 -10.85 -16.32
CA ASP A 158 7.61 -11.41 -15.58
C ASP A 158 7.58 -11.17 -14.05
N ARG A 159 6.86 -10.14 -13.59
CA ARG A 159 6.85 -9.75 -12.16
C ARG A 159 5.50 -9.32 -11.62
N HIS A 160 4.41 -9.54 -12.36
CA HIS A 160 3.08 -9.21 -11.85
C HIS A 160 2.27 -10.46 -11.61
N LEU A 161 1.55 -10.46 -10.50
CA LEU A 161 0.53 -11.44 -10.20
C LEU A 161 -0.81 -10.74 -10.26
N GLN A 162 -1.74 -11.33 -11.00
CA GLN A 162 -3.15 -11.02 -10.93
C GLN A 162 -3.82 -12.08 -10.06
N VAL A 163 -4.37 -11.63 -8.94
CA VAL A 163 -5.13 -12.46 -8.00
C VAL A 163 -6.60 -12.14 -8.20
N SER A 164 -7.45 -13.16 -8.35
CA SER A 164 -8.90 -12.99 -8.51
C SER A 164 -9.68 -14.08 -7.78
N GLY A 165 -10.85 -13.76 -7.26
CA GLY A 165 -11.67 -14.70 -6.49
C GLY A 165 -12.75 -13.99 -5.70
N LYS A 166 -13.35 -14.67 -4.72
CA LYS A 166 -14.28 -14.01 -3.80
C LYS A 166 -13.57 -12.93 -2.98
N LYS A 167 -14.25 -11.82 -2.67
CA LYS A 167 -13.68 -10.67 -1.94
C LYS A 167 -12.90 -11.08 -0.68
N GLU A 168 -13.49 -11.91 0.16
CA GLU A 168 -12.87 -12.44 1.39
C GLU A 168 -11.59 -13.23 1.12
N CYS A 169 -11.63 -14.13 0.13
CA CYS A 169 -10.51 -14.94 -0.33
C CYS A 169 -9.36 -14.08 -0.89
N VAL A 170 -9.70 -13.05 -1.67
CA VAL A 170 -8.75 -12.12 -2.29
C VAL A 170 -8.06 -11.27 -1.24
N ARG A 171 -8.77 -10.82 -0.20
CA ARG A 171 -8.17 -10.12 0.94
C ARG A 171 -7.22 -11.03 1.71
N ASP A 172 -7.63 -12.26 2.01
CA ASP A 172 -6.80 -13.20 2.77
C ASP A 172 -5.52 -13.54 1.99
N ALA A 173 -5.64 -13.71 0.66
CA ALA A 173 -4.52 -13.85 -0.24
C ALA A 173 -3.61 -12.60 -0.22
N MET A 174 -4.18 -11.39 -0.22
CA MET A 174 -3.42 -10.15 -0.13
C MET A 174 -2.66 -10.03 1.20
N LYS A 175 -3.30 -10.34 2.34
CA LYS A 175 -2.65 -10.31 3.66
C LYS A 175 -1.47 -11.29 3.71
N ARG A 176 -1.69 -12.53 3.27
CA ARG A 176 -0.63 -13.54 3.21
C ARG A 176 0.48 -13.20 2.22
N LEU A 177 0.16 -12.65 1.05
CA LEU A 177 1.17 -12.15 0.10
C LEU A 177 1.97 -11.00 0.72
N GLY A 178 1.30 -10.13 1.46
CA GLY A 178 1.90 -9.08 2.29
C GLY A 178 2.91 -9.65 3.28
N GLU A 179 2.52 -10.67 4.04
CA GLU A 179 3.36 -11.32 5.05
C GLU A 179 4.52 -12.10 4.43
N LEU A 180 4.27 -12.88 3.37
CA LEU A 180 5.25 -13.76 2.74
C LEU A 180 6.36 -12.99 2.02
N PHE A 181 6.00 -11.92 1.31
CA PHE A 181 6.96 -11.17 0.49
C PHE A 181 7.52 -9.94 1.20
N TYR A 182 6.89 -9.49 2.30
CA TYR A 182 7.26 -8.23 2.96
C TYR A 182 7.33 -8.32 4.50
N GLY A 183 7.13 -9.48 5.13
CA GLY A 183 7.49 -9.74 6.53
C GLY A 183 6.44 -9.36 7.59
N HIS A 184 6.49 -10.08 8.71
CA HIS A 184 5.62 -9.92 9.88
C HIS A 184 5.81 -8.58 10.59
N SER A 185 4.71 -7.82 10.76
CA SER A 185 4.61 -6.84 11.86
C SER A 185 4.31 -7.62 13.15
N GLU A 186 5.33 -8.06 13.87
CA GLU A 186 5.14 -8.40 15.28
C GLU A 186 4.95 -7.09 16.04
N ILE A 187 3.69 -6.73 16.26
CA ILE A 187 3.29 -5.70 17.22
C ILE A 187 3.46 -6.35 18.59
N GLY A 188 4.54 -5.98 19.29
CA GLY A 188 4.78 -6.28 20.71
C GLY A 188 5.05 -4.99 21.47
#